data_AF-B0MH13-F1
#
_entry.id   AF-B0MH13-F1
#
_cell.length_a   1.000
_cell.length_b   1.000
_cell.length_c   1.000
_cell.angle_alpha   90.00
_cell.angle_beta   90.00
_cell.angle_gamma   90.00
#
_symmetry.space_group_name_H-M   'P 1'
#
loop_
_entity.id
_entity.type
_entity.pdbx_description
1 polymer ?
#
loop_
_entity_poly.entity_id
_entity_poly.type
_entity_poly.pdbx_seq_one_letter_code
_entity_poly.pdbx_strand_id
1 'polypeptide(L)'
;MISNQILQETLDGIHSISNVDLYVIDLNGKILAKTKETEAEDEDTLKGFINSVAESQVVGGKQYFKIFDDKRLEYVLLADGESESMYMVAKMAVFQIESLLVAYKERFDKIIL
;
A
#
# COMPACT_ATOMS: atom_id res chain seq x y z
N MET A 1 11.75 -4.06 6.35
CA MET A 1 10.90 -4.68 5.32
C MET A 1 10.13 -5.84 5.92
N ILE A 2 8.82 -5.89 5.67
CA ILE A 2 7.96 -7.05 5.96
C ILE A 2 7.87 -7.94 4.71
N SER A 3 7.54 -9.22 4.87
CA SER A 3 7.47 -10.13 3.73
C SER A 3 6.24 -9.86 2.84
N ASN A 4 6.33 -10.20 1.56
CA ASN A 4 5.19 -10.14 0.64
C ASN A 4 4.01 -10.99 1.13
N GLN A 5 4.29 -12.09 1.83
CA GLN A 5 3.24 -12.92 2.43
C GLN A 5 2.43 -12.15 3.48
N ILE A 6 3.09 -11.39 4.36
CA ILE A 6 2.39 -10.58 5.39
C ILE A 6 1.57 -9.47 4.72
N LEU A 7 2.13 -8.83 3.68
CA LEU A 7 1.39 -7.84 2.88
C LEU A 7 0.13 -8.47 2.28
N GLN A 8 0.27 -9.64 1.66
CA GLN A 8 -0.84 -10.36 1.04
C GLN A 8 -1.93 -10.74 2.05
N GLU A 9 -1.55 -11.38 3.16
CA GLU A 9 -2.50 -11.76 4.23
C GLU A 9 -3.25 -10.53 4.79
N THR A 10 -2.56 -9.39 4.89
CA THR A 10 -3.17 -8.13 5.34
C THR A 10 -4.20 -7.62 4.32
N LEU A 11 -3.85 -7.58 3.04
CA LEU A 11 -4.78 -7.13 2.00
C LEU A 11 -5.98 -8.07 1.88
N ASP A 12 -5.77 -9.39 1.92
CA ASP A 12 -6.85 -10.38 1.86
C ASP A 12 -7.83 -10.22 3.02
N GLY A 13 -7.32 -9.98 4.24
CA GLY A 13 -8.15 -9.69 5.40
C GLY A 13 -9.02 -8.45 5.21
N ILE A 14 -8.42 -7.35 4.74
CA ILE A 14 -9.14 -6.09 4.49
C ILE A 14 -10.16 -6.25 3.35
N HIS A 15 -9.78 -6.92 2.26
CA HIS A 15 -10.65 -7.21 1.12
C HIS A 15 -11.86 -8.05 1.54
N SER A 16 -11.67 -9.07 2.37
CA SER A 16 -12.76 -9.95 2.82
C SER A 16 -13.88 -9.21 3.57
N ILE A 17 -13.55 -8.07 4.20
CA ILE A 17 -14.50 -7.25 4.98
C ILE A 17 -15.11 -6.16 4.10
N SER A 18 -14.28 -5.51 3.28
CA SER A 18 -14.63 -4.26 2.58
C SER A 18 -15.07 -4.48 1.13
N ASN A 19 -14.69 -5.61 0.54
CA ASN A 19 -14.82 -5.90 -0.89
C ASN A 19 -14.12 -4.87 -1.80
N VAL A 20 -13.11 -4.16 -1.27
CA VAL A 20 -12.28 -3.21 -2.03
C VAL A 20 -11.07 -3.94 -2.59
N ASP A 21 -10.79 -3.75 -3.88
CA ASP A 21 -9.62 -4.30 -4.54
C ASP A 21 -8.38 -3.44 -4.23
N LEU A 22 -7.34 -4.07 -3.66
CA LEU A 22 -6.15 -3.40 -3.15
C LEU A 22 -4.87 -4.01 -3.71
N TYR A 23 -3.85 -3.16 -3.90
CA TYR A 23 -2.54 -3.55 -4.41
C TYR A 23 -1.45 -2.81 -3.66
N VAL A 24 -0.40 -3.53 -3.25
CA VAL A 24 0.83 -2.91 -2.73
C VAL A 24 1.90 -3.01 -3.81
N ILE A 25 2.49 -1.88 -4.15
CA ILE A 25 3.44 -1.73 -5.25
C ILE A 25 4.75 -1.16 -4.68
N ASP A 26 5.88 -1.71 -5.10
CA ASP A 26 7.19 -1.12 -4.79
C ASP A 26 7.49 0.13 -5.62
N LEU A 27 8.57 0.82 -5.31
CA LEU A 27 8.94 2.07 -5.99
C LEU A 27 9.44 1.87 -7.43
N ASN A 28 9.60 0.61 -7.86
CA ASN A 28 9.94 0.24 -9.24
C ASN A 28 8.72 -0.22 -10.04
N GLY A 29 7.51 -0.17 -9.46
CA GLY A 29 6.28 -0.60 -10.13
C GLY A 29 5.96 -2.09 -10.00
N LYS A 30 6.72 -2.85 -9.22
CA LYS A 30 6.42 -4.27 -9.00
C LYS A 30 5.30 -4.42 -7.96
N ILE A 31 4.25 -5.14 -8.34
CA ILE A 31 3.18 -5.55 -7.40
C ILE A 31 3.75 -6.59 -6.42
N LEU A 32 3.71 -6.27 -5.14
CA LEU A 32 4.17 -7.11 -4.03
C LEU A 32 3.04 -7.95 -3.41
N ALA A 33 1.81 -7.42 -3.42
CA ALA A 33 0.59 -8.07 -2.95
C ALA A 33 -0.63 -7.50 -3.70
N LYS A 34 -1.67 -8.32 -3.91
CA LYS A 34 -2.87 -7.94 -4.67
C LYS A 34 -4.09 -8.78 -4.27
N THR A 35 -5.27 -8.18 -4.24
CA THR A 35 -6.53 -8.91 -3.92
C THR A 35 -7.25 -9.39 -5.18
N LYS A 36 -6.82 -8.92 -6.35
CA LYS A 36 -7.36 -9.25 -7.66
C LYS A 36 -6.27 -9.24 -8.71
N GLU A 37 -6.48 -9.97 -9.79
CA GLU A 37 -5.61 -9.89 -10.96
C GLU A 37 -5.80 -8.55 -11.67
N THR A 38 -4.70 -7.89 -12.03
CA THR A 38 -4.69 -6.61 -12.71
C THR A 38 -3.52 -6.54 -13.69
N GLU A 39 -3.64 -5.68 -14.69
CA GLU A 39 -2.51 -5.30 -15.54
C GLU A 39 -1.50 -4.48 -14.72
N ALA A 40 -0.25 -4.44 -15.17
CA ALA A 40 0.75 -3.59 -14.55
C ALA A 40 0.28 -2.12 -14.58
N GLU A 41 0.51 -1.38 -13.49
CA GLU A 41 0.16 0.03 -13.44
C GLU A 41 0.96 0.82 -14.48
N ASP A 42 0.37 1.89 -15.00
CA ASP A 42 1.08 2.81 -15.89
C ASP A 42 2.30 3.40 -15.16
N GLU A 43 3.49 3.08 -15.69
CA GLU A 43 4.76 3.38 -15.02
C GLU A 43 4.97 4.89 -14.85
N ASP A 44 4.52 5.68 -15.82
CA ASP A 44 4.63 7.14 -15.80
C ASP A 44 3.69 7.76 -14.74
N THR A 45 2.46 7.26 -14.63
CA THR A 45 1.49 7.67 -13.59
C THR A 45 2.02 7.35 -12.20
N LEU A 46 2.55 6.14 -11.99
CA LEU A 46 3.12 5.73 -10.72
C LEU A 46 4.35 6.57 -10.35
N LYS A 47 5.28 6.77 -11.29
CA LYS A 47 6.46 7.63 -11.07
C LYS A 47 6.06 9.08 -10.79
N GLY A 48 5.06 9.59 -11.49
CA GLY A 48 4.48 10.91 -11.25
C GLY A 48 3.96 11.04 -9.82
N PHE A 49 3.26 10.01 -9.32
CA PHE A 49 2.78 9.98 -7.94
C PHE A 49 3.92 9.97 -6.92
N ILE A 50 4.86 9.04 -7.08
CA ILE A 50 6.00 8.83 -6.18
C ILE A 50 6.76 10.14 -5.99
N ASN A 51 7.01 10.88 -7.08
CA ASN A 51 7.76 12.13 -7.08
C ASN A 51 6.92 13.36 -6.65
N SER A 52 5.60 13.22 -6.51
CA SER A 52 4.74 14.32 -6.07
C SER A 52 4.92 14.63 -4.58
N VAL A 53 4.42 15.78 -4.13
CA VAL A 53 4.34 16.11 -2.69
C VAL A 53 3.10 15.51 -2.00
N ALA A 54 2.17 14.95 -2.78
CA ALA A 54 0.91 14.44 -2.26
C ALA A 54 1.13 13.11 -1.53
N GLU A 55 0.44 12.91 -0.40
CA GLU A 55 0.39 11.62 0.31
C GLU A 55 -0.63 10.67 -0.32
N SER A 56 -1.67 11.23 -0.96
CA SER A 56 -2.66 10.49 -1.73
C SER A 56 -3.08 11.28 -2.97
N GLN A 57 -3.47 10.57 -4.02
CA GLN A 57 -4.02 11.18 -5.23
C GLN A 57 -5.03 10.25 -5.90
N VAL A 58 -5.93 10.84 -6.69
CA VAL A 58 -6.87 10.10 -7.53
C VAL A 58 -6.51 10.36 -8.98
N VAL A 59 -6.22 9.29 -9.74
CA VAL A 59 -5.87 9.39 -11.16
C VAL A 59 -6.50 8.22 -11.90
N GLY A 60 -7.30 8.51 -12.93
CA GLY A 60 -7.80 7.52 -13.87
C GLY A 60 -8.69 6.43 -13.26
N GLY A 61 -9.58 6.77 -12.33
CA GLY A 61 -10.45 5.78 -11.68
C GLY A 61 -9.84 5.10 -10.46
N LYS A 62 -8.57 5.39 -10.13
CA LYS A 62 -7.82 4.71 -9.08
C LYS A 62 -7.33 5.70 -8.03
N GLN A 63 -7.28 5.24 -6.78
CA GLN A 63 -6.74 6.00 -5.65
C GLN A 63 -5.38 5.46 -5.25
N TYR A 64 -4.40 6.35 -5.14
CA TYR A 64 -3.02 6.05 -4.78
C TYR A 64 -2.71 6.64 -3.41
N PHE A 65 -1.94 5.91 -2.61
CA PHE A 65 -1.51 6.33 -1.29
C PHE A 65 -0.06 5.96 -1.07
N LYS A 66 0.71 6.87 -0.48
CA LYS A 66 2.07 6.59 -0.01
C LYS A 66 2.01 5.84 1.32
N ILE A 67 2.85 4.82 1.45
CA ILE A 67 3.09 4.09 2.70
C ILE A 67 4.52 4.40 3.13
N PHE A 68 4.68 4.89 4.35
CA PHE A 68 5.98 5.27 4.89
C PHE A 68 6.48 4.28 5.95
N ASP A 69 7.76 3.94 5.87
CA ASP A 69 8.53 3.40 7.00
C ASP A 69 9.18 4.59 7.72
N ASP A 70 8.52 5.07 8.78
CA ASP A 70 8.83 6.35 9.45
C ASP A 70 8.71 7.55 8.47
N LYS A 71 9.83 8.04 7.94
CA LYS A 71 9.85 9.14 6.95
C LYS A 71 10.24 8.68 5.55
N ARG A 72 10.59 7.41 5.38
CA ARG A 72 11.02 6.87 4.09
C ARG A 72 9.80 6.31 3.38
N LEU A 73 9.53 6.83 2.19
CA LEU A 73 8.54 6.22 1.29
C LEU A 73 9.00 4.79 1.00
N GLU A 74 8.16 3.81 1.35
CA GLU A 74 8.51 2.40 1.22
C GLU A 74 7.68 1.74 0.11
N TYR A 75 6.38 2.02 0.07
CA TYR A 75 5.45 1.46 -0.91
C TYR A 75 4.43 2.48 -1.40
N VAL A 76 3.72 2.11 -2.46
CA VAL A 76 2.47 2.71 -2.86
C VAL A 76 1.35 1.70 -2.66
N LEU A 77 0.26 2.11 -2.00
CA LEU A 77 -1.00 1.38 -2.02
C LEU A 77 -1.88 1.95 -3.15
N LEU A 78 -2.48 1.05 -3.92
CA LEU A 78 -3.49 1.38 -4.90
C LEU A 78 -4.83 0.75 -4.52
N ALA A 79 -5.90 1.52 -4.62
CA ALA A 79 -7.28 1.04 -4.56
C ALA A 79 -7.97 1.30 -5.91
N ASP A 80 -8.64 0.28 -6.43
CA ASP A 80 -9.36 0.35 -7.70
C ASP A 80 -10.78 0.90 -7.48
N GLY A 81 -11.03 2.13 -7.93
CA GLY A 81 -12.27 2.89 -7.72
C GLY A 81 -12.06 4.19 -6.94
N GLU A 82 -13.06 5.08 -6.99
CA GLU A 82 -12.95 6.46 -6.50
C GLU A 82 -13.94 6.81 -5.38
N SER A 83 -14.64 5.83 -4.80
CA SER A 83 -15.63 6.13 -3.76
C SER A 83 -14.99 6.60 -2.44
N GLU A 84 -15.75 7.35 -1.65
CA GLU A 84 -15.31 7.79 -0.31
C GLU A 84 -15.13 6.62 0.64
N SER A 85 -15.95 5.57 0.52
CA SER A 85 -15.79 4.34 1.31
C SER A 85 -14.51 3.60 0.95
N MET A 86 -14.15 3.53 -0.33
CA MET A 86 -12.87 2.97 -0.79
C MET A 86 -11.69 3.78 -0.27
N TYR A 87 -11.78 5.11 -0.29
CA TYR A 87 -10.76 5.98 0.27
C TYR A 87 -10.51 5.70 1.75
N MET A 88 -11.58 5.57 2.53
CA MET A 88 -11.48 5.25 3.95
C MET A 88 -10.83 3.88 4.18
N VAL A 89 -11.25 2.86 3.43
CA VAL A 89 -10.65 1.51 3.51
C VAL A 89 -9.17 1.54 3.13
N ALA A 90 -8.80 2.24 2.07
CA ALA A 90 -7.42 2.37 1.64
C ALA A 90 -6.56 3.10 2.68
N LYS A 91 -7.07 4.19 3.28
CA LYS A 91 -6.38 4.87 4.41
C LYS A 91 -6.21 3.95 5.61
N MET A 92 -7.19 3.10 5.93
CA MET A 92 -7.05 2.09 6.99
C MET A 92 -5.99 1.04 6.64
N ALA A 93 -5.93 0.61 5.38
CA ALA A 93 -4.91 -0.33 4.90
C ALA A 93 -3.50 0.26 4.99
N VAL A 94 -3.31 1.52 4.60
CA VAL A 94 -2.04 2.25 4.79
C VAL A 94 -1.63 2.22 6.26
N PHE A 95 -2.52 2.67 7.16
CA PHE A 95 -2.25 2.70 8.59
C PHE A 95 -1.87 1.32 9.16
N GLN A 96 -2.58 0.26 8.73
CA GLN A 96 -2.29 -1.10 9.15
C GLN A 96 -0.91 -1.57 8.69
N ILE A 97 -0.53 -1.30 7.44
CA ILE A 97 0.78 -1.69 6.91
C ILE A 97 1.90 -0.91 7.60
N GLU A 98 1.73 0.40 7.83
CA GLU A 98 2.71 1.22 8.57
C GLU A 98 2.89 0.71 10.00
N SER A 99 1.79 0.34 10.68
CA SER A 99 1.84 -0.26 12.01
C SER A 99 2.61 -1.58 12.03
N LEU A 100 2.46 -2.41 10.99
CA LEU A 100 3.24 -3.65 10.83
C LEU A 100 4.73 -3.35 10.60
N LEU A 101 5.07 -2.35 9.79
CA LEU A 101 6.46 -1.93 9.58
C LEU A 101 7.13 -1.53 10.89
N VAL A 102 6.46 -0.72 11.71
CA VAL A 102 6.93 -0.31 13.05
C VAL A 102 7.12 -1.53 13.95
N ALA A 103 6.11 -2.40 14.07
CA ALA A 103 6.16 -3.56 14.95
C ALA A 103 7.28 -4.54 14.60
N TYR A 104 7.53 -4.76 13.30
CA TYR A 104 8.61 -5.64 12.86
C TYR A 104 9.99 -5.03 13.12
N LYS A 105 10.15 -3.71 12.92
CA LYS A 105 11.40 -3.01 13.24
C LYS A 105 11.75 -3.11 14.72
N GLU A 106 10.79 -2.84 15.61
CA GLU A 106 10.99 -2.97 17.07
C GLU A 106 11.36 -4.40 17.50
N ARG A 107 10.76 -5.42 16.86
CA ARG A 107 11.09 -6.82 17.14
C ARG A 107 12.53 -7.15 16.75
N PHE A 108 13.01 -6.65 15.61
CA PHE A 108 14.41 -6.83 15.21
C PHE A 108 15.38 -6.12 16.16
N ASP A 109 15.08 -4.89 16.56
CA ASP A 109 15.93 -4.11 17.47
C ASP A 109 16.09 -4.80 18.85
N LYS A 110 15.03 -5.45 19.35
CA LYS A 110 15.07 -6.20 20.63
C LYS A 110 15.87 -7.51 20.57
N ILE A 111 16.15 -8.06 19.39
CA ILE A 111 16.90 -9.32 19.25
C ILE A 111 18.43 -9.06 19.23
N ILE A 112 18.84 -7.81 18.96
CA ILE A 112 20.26 -7.42 18.80
C ILE A 112 20.83 -6.78 20.08
N LEU A 113 20.02 -6.58 21.12
CA LEU A 113 20.41 -6.11 22.45
C LEU A 113 20.48 -7.26 23.46
#